data_AF-A0A401IIE7-F1
#
_entry.id   AF-A0A401IIE7-F1
#
_cell.length_a   1.000
_cell.length_b   1.000
_cell.length_c   1.000
_cell.angle_alpha   90.00
_cell.angle_beta   90.00
_cell.angle_gamma   90.00
#
_symmetry.space_group_name_H-M   'P 1'
#
loop_
_entity.id
_entity.type
_entity.pdbx_description
1 polymer ?
#
loop_
_entity_poly.entity_id
_entity_poly.type
_entity_poly.pdbx_seq_one_letter_code
_entity_poly.pdbx_strand_id
1 'polypeptide(L)' 'MNNPNEKIILNIKPRPSETLSIVIPKDTLESLKEIANNQDMSLEALLKFYIGKGLRQDLAKLASDSEIVTYHH' A
#
# COMPACT_ATOMS: atom_id res chain seq x y z
N MET A 1 24.76 -3.78 -35.31
CA MET A 1 23.96 -2.53 -35.32
C MET A 1 22.59 -2.89 -34.77
N ASN A 2 22.23 -2.43 -33.58
CA ASN A 2 20.92 -2.70 -32.98
C ASN A 2 19.91 -1.67 -33.50
N ASN A 3 18.74 -2.14 -33.94
CA ASN A 3 17.73 -1.32 -34.60
C ASN A 3 17.05 -0.35 -33.60
N PRO A 4 16.97 0.96 -33.87
CA PRO A 4 16.44 1.96 -32.93
C PRO A 4 14.91 1.95 -32.72
N ASN A 5 14.20 0.95 -33.23
CA ASN A 5 12.72 0.87 -33.21
C ASN A 5 12.16 -0.29 -32.38
N GLU A 6 12.95 -0.90 -31.49
CA GLU A 6 12.41 -1.87 -30.53
C GLU A 6 11.53 -1.15 -29.50
N LYS A 7 10.21 -1.20 -29.73
CA LYS A 7 9.20 -0.76 -28.78
C LYS A 7 9.33 -1.60 -27.51
N ILE A 8 9.89 -1.02 -26.45
CA ILE A 8 9.98 -1.67 -25.13
C ILE A 8 8.55 -1.83 -24.61
N ILE A 9 7.99 -3.03 -24.73
CA ILE A 9 6.70 -3.37 -24.13
C ILE A 9 6.96 -3.74 -22.67
N LEU A 10 6.69 -2.79 -21.76
CA LEU A 10 6.66 -3.04 -20.32
C LEU A 10 5.50 -3.97 -20.00
N ASN A 11 5.79 -5.28 -19.94
CA ASN A 11 4.82 -6.28 -19.53
C ASN A 11 4.71 -6.28 -17.99
N ILE A 12 3.92 -5.35 -17.45
CA ILE A 12 3.66 -5.26 -16.01
C ILE A 12 2.76 -6.43 -15.62
N LYS A 13 3.35 -7.47 -15.02
CA LYS A 13 2.58 -8.57 -14.44
C LYS A 13 1.78 -8.03 -13.24
N PRO A 14 0.44 -8.17 -13.23
CA PRO A 14 -0.35 -7.77 -12.07
C PRO A 14 0.10 -8.57 -10.84
N ARG A 15 0.25 -7.90 -9.70
CA ARG A 15 0.49 -8.59 -8.43
C ARG A 15 -0.78 -9.39 -8.07
N PRO A 16 -0.64 -10.61 -7.52
CA PRO A 16 -1.76 -11.32 -6.90
C PRO A 16 -2.45 -10.40 -5.89
N SER A 17 -3.76 -10.24 -6.03
CA SER A 17 -4.57 -9.36 -5.19
C SER A 17 -5.91 -10.03 -4.91
N GLU A 18 -6.46 -9.72 -3.75
CA GLU A 18 -7.77 -10.19 -3.31
C GLU A 18 -8.67 -8.99 -3.02
N THR A 19 -9.98 -9.19 -3.19
CA THR A 19 -10.96 -8.14 -2.90
C THR A 19 -11.34 -8.19 -1.43
N LEU A 20 -11.14 -7.08 -0.73
CA LEU A 20 -11.58 -6.90 0.65
C LEU A 20 -12.81 -5.99 0.68
N SER A 21 -13.94 -6.51 1.18
CA SER A 21 -15.16 -5.72 1.41
C SER A 21 -15.31 -5.40 2.90
N ILE A 22 -15.48 -4.12 3.23
CA ILE A 22 -15.64 -3.65 4.61
C ILE A 22 -16.83 -2.70 4.71
N VAL A 23 -17.59 -2.79 5.81
CA VAL A 23 -18.65 -1.84 6.14
C VAL A 23 -18.02 -0.66 6.87
N ILE A 24 -18.24 0.55 6.36
CA ILE A 24 -17.72 1.79 6.94
C ILE A 24 -18.92 2.71 7.26
N PRO A 25 -18.92 3.38 8.42
CA PRO A 25 -19.89 4.44 8.70
C PRO A 25 -19.93 5.51 7.59
N LYS A 26 -21.12 5.99 7.25
CA LYS A 26 -21.31 6.91 6.11
C LYS A 26 -20.54 8.21 6.28
N ASP A 27 -20.58 8.78 7.47
CA ASP A 27 -19.81 9.96 7.87
C ASP A 27 -18.31 9.76 7.68
N THR A 28 -17.78 8.60 8.08
CA THR A 28 -16.38 8.25 7.88
C THR A 28 -16.02 8.16 6.40
N LEU A 29 -16.90 7.58 5.57
CA LEU A 29 -16.71 7.53 4.12
C LEU A 29 -16.67 8.93 3.49
N GLU A 30 -17.53 9.86 3.96
CA GLU A 30 -17.51 11.25 3.48
C GLU A 30 -16.21 11.96 3.87
N SER A 31 -15.73 11.80 5.11
CA SER A 31 -14.42 12.35 5.51
C SER A 31 -13.27 11.77 4.67
N LEU A 32 -13.29 10.47 4.36
CA LEU A 32 -12.28 9.85 3.51
C LEU A 32 -12.27 10.44 2.09
N LYS A 33 -13.45 10.73 1.51
CA LYS A 33 -13.55 11.36 0.18
C LYS A 33 -13.02 12.79 0.19
N GLU A 34 -13.35 13.58 1.22
CA GLU A 34 -12.86 14.95 1.37
C GLU A 34 -11.33 14.98 1.44
N ILE A 35 -10.75 14.11 2.26
CA ILE A 35 -9.30 13.99 2.42
C ILE A 35 -8.62 13.51 1.12
N ALA A 36 -9.26 12.59 0.37
CA ALA A 36 -8.74 12.13 -0.90
C ALA A 36 -8.69 13.27 -1.93
N ASN A 37 -9.77 14.07 -2.00
CA ASN A 37 -9.85 15.25 -2.86
C ASN A 37 -8.79 16.29 -2.49
N ASN A 38 -8.62 16.58 -1.20
CA ASN A 38 -7.62 17.54 -0.72
C ASN A 38 -6.16 17.12 -0.98
N GLN A 39 -5.91 15.83 -1.23
CA GLN A 39 -4.58 15.28 -1.54
C GLN A 39 -4.40 14.93 -3.02
N ASP A 40 -5.34 15.30 -3.89
CA ASP A 40 -5.36 14.92 -5.32
C ASP A 40 -5.21 13.40 -5.54
N MET A 41 -5.83 12.60 -4.66
CA MET A 41 -5.82 11.14 -4.73
C MET A 41 -7.22 10.59 -5.00
N SER A 42 -7.29 9.44 -5.66
CA SER A 42 -8.52 8.65 -5.63
C SER A 42 -8.75 8.07 -4.23
N LEU A 43 -10.02 7.82 -3.88
CA LEU A 43 -10.36 7.18 -2.60
C LEU A 43 -9.62 5.84 -2.41
N GLU A 44 -9.51 5.04 -3.48
CA GLU A 44 -8.78 3.78 -3.46
C GLU A 44 -7.27 3.99 -3.20
N ALA A 45 -6.65 5.00 -3.81
CA ALA A 45 -5.25 5.32 -3.59
C ALA A 45 -5.00 5.77 -2.15
N LEU A 46 -5.89 6.61 -1.59
CA LEU A 46 -5.83 7.03 -0.19
C LEU A 46 -5.92 5.84 0.76
N LEU A 47 -6.88 4.93 0.54
CA LEU A 47 -7.06 3.74 1.37
C LEU A 47 -5.81 2.85 1.33
N LYS A 48 -5.27 2.56 0.13
CA LYS A 48 -4.02 1.81 -0.01
C LYS A 48 -2.85 2.49 0.69
N PHE A 49 -2.77 3.82 0.62
CA PHE A 49 -1.74 4.60 1.29
C PHE A 49 -1.85 4.49 2.82
N TYR A 50 -3.04 4.70 3.39
CA TYR A 50 -3.27 4.61 4.84
C TYR A 50 -3.00 3.21 5.39
N ILE A 51 -3.51 2.17 4.72
CA ILE A 51 -3.24 0.78 5.07
C ILE A 51 -1.74 0.50 5.01
N GLY A 52 -1.08 0.88 3.90
CA GLY A 52 0.35 0.65 3.71
C GLY A 52 1.22 1.38 4.73
N LYS A 53 0.84 2.61 5.13
CA LYS A 53 1.57 3.40 6.13
C LYS A 53 1.54 2.72 7.49
N GLY A 54 0.35 2.39 8.00
CA GLY A 54 0.20 1.73 9.30
C GLY A 54 0.87 0.36 9.32
N LEU A 55 0.59 -0.48 8.31
CA LEU A 55 1.13 -1.84 8.25
C LEU A 55 2.67 -1.86 8.20
N ARG A 56 3.31 -0.97 7.43
CA ARG A 56 4.77 -0.89 7.41
C ARG A 56 5.36 -0.49 8.76
N GLN A 57 4.70 0.42 9.48
CA GLN A 57 5.14 0.83 10.82
C GLN A 57 5.05 -0.33 11.81
N ASP A 58 3.96 -1.10 11.77
CA ASP A 58 3.76 -2.22 12.69
C ASP A 58 4.69 -3.39 12.37
N LEU A 59 4.89 -3.71 11.08
CA LEU A 59 5.87 -4.72 10.66
C LEU A 59 7.29 -4.37 11.09
N ALA A 60 7.68 -3.10 11.00
CA ALA A 60 9.00 -2.65 11.45
C ALA A 60 9.17 -2.86 12.97
N LYS A 61 8.15 -2.56 13.78
CA LYS A 61 8.18 -2.80 15.22
C LYS A 61 8.30 -4.29 15.56
N LEU A 62 7.49 -5.13 14.91
CA LEU A 62 7.52 -6.58 15.11
C LEU A 62 8.90 -7.18 14.78
N ALA A 63 9.56 -6.67 13.74
CA ALA A 63 10.92 -7.09 13.40
C ALA A 63 11.93 -6.72 14.51
N SER A 64 11.87 -5.49 15.02
CA SER A 64 12.75 -5.03 16.10
C SER A 64 12.52 -5.76 17.43
N ASP A 65 11.27 -6.07 17.79
CA ASP A 65 10.96 -6.79 19.03
C ASP A 65 11.42 -8.26 18.98
N SER A 66 11.49 -8.84 17.77
CA SER A 66 11.97 -10.21 17.56
C SER A 66 13.50 -10.34 17.67
N GLU A 67 14.25 -9.25 17.55
CA GLU A 67 15.72 -9.23 17.65
C GLU A 67 16.24 -9.22 19.12
N ILE A 68 15.37 -9.04 20.13
CA ILE A 68 15.78 -8.98 21.54
C ILE A 68 15.85 -10.37 22.22
N VAL A 69 15.45 -11.46 21.53
CA VAL A 69 15.52 -12.83 22.08
C VAL A 69 16.57 -13.68 21.36
N THR A 70 17.83 -13.27 21.40
CA THR A 70 18.95 -14.22 21.26
C THR A 70 19.89 -14.03 22.44
N TYR A 71 19.61 -14.74 23.53
CA TYR A 71 20.52 -14.87 24.66
C TYR A 71 21.80 -15.55 24.18
N HIS A 72 22.93 -14.84 24.28
CA HIS A 72 24.25 -15.46 24.31
C HIS A 72 24.34 -16.35 25.57
N HIS A 73 24.59 -17.65 25.39
CA HIS A 73 25.10 -18.55 26.42
C HIS A 73 26.49 -19.03 26.00
#